data_AF-A0A5D3DGN8-F1
#
_entry.id   AF-A0A5D3DGN8-F1
#
_cell.length_a   1.000
_cell.length_b   1.000
_cell.length_c   1.000
_cell.angle_alpha   90.00
_cell.angle_beta   90.00
_cell.angle_gamma   90.00
#
_symmetry.space_group_name_H-M   'P 1'
#
loop_
_entity.id
_entity.type
_entity.pdbx_description
1 polymer ?
#
loop_
_entity_poly.entity_id
_entity_poly.type
_entity_poly.pdbx_seq_one_letter_code
_entity_poly.pdbx_strand_id
1 'polypeptide(L)'
;MLYLVEVPDSIRYLESRLDEIFEKTDIIDVVASRVEGLPIQELLARVDTLEANAGRTVNYEYGDSSSGFVAHMEERVNELNSSQKTLLEMINGMSEDFRTTLDVVRNEIADVNTRLSLTMRAMANQVLVGGAVPVTKVKVPEPKLLYGVRDAKALENFTFDLEQYFKATNTVTEEAKVTLATMYLCEDAKLWWRSRYMDIQEGRYTIDTWDVLKKELRSQFFPENVEILARRNCVI
;
A
#
# COMPACT_ATOMS: atom_id res chain seq x y z
N MET A 1 78.73 61.17 67.81
CA MET A 1 78.04 61.27 66.52
C MET A 1 77.85 59.86 65.99
N LEU A 2 76.61 59.43 65.78
CA LEU A 2 76.28 58.11 65.22
C LEU A 2 76.57 58.14 63.72
N TYR A 3 77.61 57.44 63.26
CA TYR A 3 77.89 57.28 61.84
C TYR A 3 76.88 56.28 61.26
N LEU A 4 75.87 56.79 60.56
CA LEU A 4 75.07 56.01 59.62
C LEU A 4 76.01 55.56 58.49
N VAL A 5 76.50 54.34 58.57
CA VAL A 5 77.25 53.70 57.48
C VAL A 5 76.22 53.32 56.43
N GLU A 6 76.09 54.16 55.40
CA GLU A 6 75.36 53.81 54.19
C GLU A 6 75.99 52.55 53.59
N VAL A 7 75.19 51.50 53.47
CA VAL A 7 75.58 50.27 52.77
C VAL A 7 75.87 50.66 51.32
N PRO A 8 77.10 50.44 50.80
CA PRO A 8 77.44 50.78 49.42
C PRO A 8 76.45 50.16 48.44
N ASP A 9 76.00 50.90 47.44
CA ASP A 9 75.01 50.45 46.45
C ASP A 9 75.38 49.11 45.79
N SER A 10 76.69 48.83 45.66
CA SER A 10 77.21 47.55 45.17
C SER A 10 76.81 46.35 46.04
N ILE A 11 76.72 46.52 47.36
CA ILE A 11 76.30 45.44 48.28
C ILE A 11 74.80 45.17 48.13
N ARG A 12 73.97 46.23 48.10
CA ARG A 12 72.52 46.07 47.85
C ARG A 12 72.22 45.44 46.49
N TYR A 13 73.01 45.79 45.47
CA TYR A 13 72.92 45.16 44.15
C TYR A 13 73.24 43.66 44.21
N LEU A 14 74.30 43.27 44.93
CA LEU A 14 74.68 41.86 45.09
C LEU A 14 73.63 41.06 45.89
N GLU A 15 73.05 41.65 46.94
CA GLU A 15 71.96 41.04 47.71
C GLU A 15 70.72 40.79 46.83
N SER A 16 70.30 41.79 46.05
CA SER A 16 69.18 41.63 45.12
C SER A 16 69.44 40.55 44.07
N ARG A 17 70.69 40.41 43.59
CA ARG A 17 71.07 39.36 42.66
C ARG A 17 71.09 37.97 43.31
N LEU A 18 71.47 37.89 44.59
CA LEU A 18 71.45 36.65 45.36
C LEU A 18 70.01 36.17 45.58
N ASP A 19 69.10 37.06 45.96
CA ASP A 19 67.69 36.73 46.14
C ASP A 19 67.05 36.24 44.83
N GLU A 20 67.35 36.91 43.70
CA GLU A 20 66.88 36.48 42.38
C GLU A 20 67.42 35.09 41.97
N ILE A 21 68.67 34.79 42.33
CA ILE A 21 69.28 33.46 42.09
C ILE A 21 68.61 32.40 42.96
N PHE A 22 68.27 32.73 44.21
CA PHE A 22 67.61 31.80 45.12
C PHE A 22 66.20 31.44 44.61
N GLU A 23 65.39 32.42 44.20
CA GLU A 23 64.07 32.16 43.60
C GLU A 23 64.16 31.32 42.32
N LYS A 24 65.15 31.60 41.46
CA LYS A 24 65.35 30.79 40.24
C LYS A 24 65.75 29.36 40.56
N THR A 25 66.50 29.15 41.65
CA THR A 25 66.93 27.81 42.08
C THR A 25 65.74 27.00 42.60
N ASP A 26 64.84 27.60 43.37
CA ASP A 26 63.62 26.93 43.85
C ASP A 26 62.69 26.51 42.68
N ILE A 27 62.57 27.35 41.64
CA ILE A 27 61.79 26.98 40.43
C ILE A 27 62.43 25.79 39.70
N ILE A 28 63.77 25.74 39.63
CA ILE A 28 64.48 24.62 39.01
C ILE A 28 64.27 23.34 39.80
N ASP A 29 64.28 23.39 41.13
CA ASP A 29 64.05 22.22 41.99
C ASP A 29 62.62 21.64 41.82
N VAL A 30 61.63 22.53 41.70
CA VAL A 30 60.23 22.14 41.40
C VAL A 30 60.11 21.51 40.00
N VAL A 31 60.81 22.04 38.99
CA VAL A 31 60.82 21.47 37.64
C VAL A 31 61.58 20.14 37.60
N ALA A 32 62.71 20.03 38.30
CA ALA A 32 63.49 18.80 38.41
C ALA A 32 62.66 17.68 39.05
N SER A 33 61.93 17.98 40.14
CA SER A 33 61.00 17.05 40.77
C SER A 33 59.89 16.57 39.82
N ARG A 34 59.39 17.44 38.93
CA ARG A 34 58.40 17.06 37.90
C ARG A 34 58.99 16.21 36.77
N VAL A 35 60.25 16.40 36.42
CA VAL A 35 60.96 15.65 35.38
C VAL A 35 61.41 14.28 35.90
N GLU A 36 61.83 14.18 37.15
CA GLU A 36 62.12 12.89 37.82
C GLU A 36 60.86 12.02 37.96
N GLY A 37 59.67 12.62 37.98
CA GLY A 37 58.39 11.93 37.92
C GLY A 37 57.94 11.45 36.53
N LEU A 38 58.71 11.73 35.45
CA LEU A 38 58.44 11.21 34.11
C LEU A 38 59.29 9.97 33.85
N PRO A 39 58.69 8.77 33.67
CA PRO A 39 59.45 7.56 33.49
C PRO A 39 59.85 7.46 32.01
N ILE A 40 60.86 8.23 31.61
CA ILE A 40 61.49 8.09 30.27
C ILE A 40 61.87 6.63 30.02
N GLN A 41 62.26 5.91 31.09
CA GLN A 41 62.55 4.48 31.05
C GLN A 41 61.32 3.60 30.75
N GLU A 42 60.13 3.97 31.24
CA GLU A 42 58.87 3.28 30.88
C GLU A 42 58.44 3.60 29.46
N LEU A 43 58.66 4.83 29.00
CA LEU A 43 58.43 5.25 27.62
C LEU A 43 59.34 4.47 26.64
N LEU A 44 60.62 4.33 26.96
CA LEU A 44 61.57 3.52 26.17
C LEU A 44 61.16 2.05 26.15
N ALA A 45 60.82 1.46 27.29
CA ALA A 45 60.34 0.07 27.34
C ALA A 45 59.05 -0.16 26.52
N ARG A 46 58.15 0.84 26.48
CA ARG A 46 56.95 0.79 25.63
C ARG A 46 57.27 0.93 24.14
N VAL A 47 58.25 1.76 23.77
CA VAL A 47 58.72 1.89 22.38
C VAL A 47 59.36 0.59 21.90
N ASP A 48 60.25 -0.02 22.70
CA ASP A 48 60.88 -1.30 22.37
C ASP A 48 59.84 -2.42 22.18
N THR A 49 58.82 -2.44 23.03
CA THR A 49 57.70 -3.39 22.94
C THR A 49 56.86 -3.15 21.68
N LEU A 50 56.63 -1.88 21.32
CA LEU A 50 55.89 -1.52 20.11
C LEU A 50 56.67 -1.88 18.83
N GLU A 51 57.98 -1.66 18.82
CA GLU A 51 58.86 -2.01 17.70
C GLU A 51 58.93 -3.54 17.50
N ALA A 52 59.04 -4.30 18.59
CA ALA A 52 59.00 -5.77 18.54
C ALA A 52 57.64 -6.30 18.04
N ASN A 53 56.54 -5.62 18.35
CA ASN A 53 55.21 -5.97 17.85
C ASN A 53 55.04 -5.58 16.37
N ALA A 54 55.53 -4.41 15.96
CA ALA A 54 55.49 -3.95 14.58
C ALA A 54 56.30 -4.87 13.66
N GLY A 55 57.52 -5.27 14.07
CA GLY A 55 58.34 -6.25 13.35
C GLY A 55 57.68 -7.63 13.22
N ARG A 56 56.79 -8.00 14.16
CA ARG A 56 56.00 -9.24 14.09
C ARG A 56 54.79 -9.12 13.16
N THR A 57 54.19 -7.94 13.04
CA THR A 57 53.06 -7.69 12.12
C THR A 57 53.47 -7.54 10.65
N VAL A 58 54.74 -7.20 10.37
CA VAL A 58 55.27 -7.02 8.99
C VAL A 58 55.60 -8.35 8.31
N ASN A 59 55.54 -9.49 9.02
CA ASN A 59 55.75 -10.83 8.46
C ASN A 59 54.45 -11.53 8.02
N TYR A 60 53.46 -10.78 7.52
CA TYR A 60 52.50 -11.35 6.59
C TYR A 60 53.07 -11.16 5.19
N GLU A 61 53.47 -12.26 4.58
CA GLU A 61 53.93 -12.35 3.19
C GLU A 61 52.95 -11.63 2.25
N TYR A 62 53.29 -10.39 1.93
CA TYR A 62 52.75 -9.66 0.80
C TYR A 62 53.40 -10.24 -0.46
N GLY A 63 52.82 -11.31 -1.01
CA GLY A 63 53.20 -11.78 -2.35
C GLY A 63 53.06 -13.27 -2.63
N ASP A 64 51.83 -13.79 -2.62
CA ASP A 64 51.40 -14.87 -3.55
C ASP A 64 49.87 -15.10 -3.47
N SER A 65 49.28 -14.92 -2.27
CA SER A 65 47.85 -15.16 -2.02
C SER A 65 46.89 -14.17 -2.72
N SER A 66 47.39 -13.05 -3.25
CA SER A 66 46.55 -12.05 -3.92
C SER A 66 46.12 -12.48 -5.33
N SER A 67 46.94 -13.26 -6.05
CA SER A 67 46.63 -13.67 -7.43
C SER A 67 45.51 -14.71 -7.46
N GLY A 68 45.55 -15.70 -6.57
CA GLY A 68 44.50 -16.72 -6.43
C GLY A 68 43.16 -16.14 -5.99
N PHE A 69 43.16 -15.13 -5.10
CA PHE A 69 41.95 -14.43 -4.70
C PHE A 69 41.32 -13.65 -5.86
N VAL A 70 42.13 -12.95 -6.66
CA VAL A 70 41.66 -12.22 -7.85
C VAL A 70 41.08 -13.18 -8.89
N ALA A 71 41.76 -14.30 -9.18
CA ALA A 71 41.29 -15.31 -10.12
C ALA A 71 39.96 -15.94 -9.67
N HIS A 72 39.83 -16.28 -8.38
CA HIS A 72 38.59 -16.81 -7.82
C HIS A 72 37.44 -15.79 -7.87
N MET A 73 37.71 -14.51 -7.60
CA MET A 73 36.70 -13.45 -7.73
C MET A 73 36.25 -13.26 -9.18
N GLU A 74 37.18 -13.33 -10.13
CA GLU A 74 36.89 -13.26 -11.56
C GLU A 74 36.05 -14.44 -12.04
N GLU A 75 36.36 -15.66 -11.59
CA GLU A 75 35.55 -16.86 -11.84
C GLU A 75 34.12 -16.69 -11.32
N ARG A 76 33.95 -16.23 -10.06
CA ARG A 76 32.63 -15.98 -9.47
C ARG A 76 31.84 -14.89 -10.18
N VAL A 77 32.51 -13.84 -10.67
CA VAL A 77 31.86 -12.79 -11.47
C VAL A 77 31.40 -13.34 -12.81
N ASN A 78 32.20 -14.19 -13.45
CA ASN A 78 31.83 -14.84 -14.72
C ASN A 78 30.67 -15.82 -14.54
N GLU A 79 30.65 -16.60 -13.47
CA GLU A 79 29.54 -17.50 -13.12
C GLU A 79 28.26 -16.71 -12.77
N LEU A 80 28.39 -15.61 -12.04
CA LEU A 80 27.26 -14.71 -11.79
C LEU A 80 26.70 -14.14 -13.10
N ASN A 81 27.56 -13.67 -13.99
CA ASN A 81 27.14 -13.12 -15.28
C ASN A 81 26.49 -14.18 -16.19
N SER A 82 26.98 -15.42 -16.18
CA SER A 82 26.36 -16.52 -16.93
C SER A 82 24.98 -16.87 -16.36
N SER A 83 24.85 -16.95 -15.03
CA SER A 83 23.55 -17.21 -14.38
C SER A 83 22.53 -16.10 -14.65
N GLN A 84 22.96 -14.83 -14.61
CA GLN A 84 22.12 -13.67 -14.95
C GLN A 84 21.65 -13.73 -16.41
N LYS A 85 22.54 -14.10 -17.33
CA LYS A 85 22.18 -14.28 -18.75
C LYS A 85 21.13 -15.37 -18.92
N THR A 86 21.30 -16.53 -18.27
CA THR A 86 20.31 -17.62 -18.32
C THR A 86 18.96 -17.19 -17.76
N LEU A 87 18.93 -16.46 -16.63
CA LEU A 87 17.69 -15.94 -16.08
C LEU A 87 16.98 -14.96 -17.03
N LEU A 88 17.74 -14.08 -17.69
CA LEU A 88 17.19 -13.16 -18.70
C LEU A 88 16.60 -13.90 -19.90
N GLU A 89 17.28 -14.94 -20.39
CA GLU A 89 16.78 -15.78 -21.48
C GLU A 89 15.46 -16.49 -21.09
N MET A 90 15.37 -17.02 -19.87
CA MET A 90 14.13 -17.64 -19.37
C MET A 90 12.99 -16.63 -19.24
N ILE A 91 13.26 -15.43 -18.69
CA ILE A 91 12.27 -14.36 -18.55
C ILE A 91 11.77 -13.91 -19.92
N ASN A 92 12.67 -13.73 -20.88
CA ASN A 92 12.32 -13.37 -22.25
C ASN A 92 11.48 -14.46 -22.92
N GLY A 93 11.84 -15.73 -22.76
CA GLY A 93 11.06 -16.86 -23.26
C GLY A 93 9.63 -16.87 -22.70
N MET A 94 9.47 -16.79 -21.37
CA MET A 94 8.15 -16.72 -20.76
C MET A 94 7.35 -15.48 -21.21
N SER A 95 8.01 -14.33 -21.34
CA SER A 95 7.37 -13.09 -21.80
C SER A 95 6.86 -13.21 -23.23
N GLU A 96 7.59 -13.92 -24.10
CA GLU A 96 7.16 -14.23 -25.46
C GLU A 96 5.96 -15.19 -25.46
N ASP A 97 5.99 -16.25 -24.66
CA ASP A 97 4.87 -17.20 -24.53
C ASP A 97 3.59 -16.52 -24.02
N PHE A 98 3.71 -15.60 -23.06
CA PHE A 98 2.57 -14.79 -22.61
C PHE A 98 2.05 -13.86 -23.72
N ARG A 99 2.95 -13.23 -24.48
CA ARG A 99 2.58 -12.34 -25.58
C ARG A 99 1.86 -13.11 -26.70
N THR A 100 2.36 -14.28 -27.09
CA THR A 100 1.70 -15.14 -28.09
C THR A 100 0.31 -15.58 -27.62
N THR A 101 0.17 -15.98 -26.36
CA THR A 101 -1.13 -16.35 -25.77
C THR A 101 -2.10 -15.18 -25.75
N LEU A 102 -1.64 -13.98 -25.38
CA LEU A 102 -2.46 -12.76 -25.39
C LEU A 102 -2.93 -12.38 -26.79
N ASP A 103 -2.07 -12.53 -27.80
CA ASP A 103 -2.45 -12.25 -29.18
C ASP A 103 -3.47 -13.25 -29.71
N VAL A 104 -3.36 -14.54 -29.34
CA VAL A 104 -4.41 -15.54 -29.64
C VAL A 104 -5.75 -15.12 -29.03
N VAL A 105 -5.78 -14.78 -27.74
CA VAL A 105 -7.01 -14.35 -27.06
C VAL A 105 -7.59 -13.08 -27.69
N ARG A 106 -6.76 -12.09 -28.03
CA ARG A 106 -7.21 -10.87 -28.73
C ARG A 106 -7.84 -11.18 -30.09
N ASN A 107 -7.22 -12.08 -30.85
CA ASN A 107 -7.73 -12.50 -32.16
C ASN A 107 -9.05 -13.27 -32.03
N GLU A 108 -9.19 -14.14 -31.03
CA GLU A 108 -10.46 -14.83 -30.74
C GLU A 108 -11.57 -13.85 -30.33
N ILE A 109 -11.27 -12.85 -29.50
CA ILE A 109 -12.23 -11.79 -29.15
C ILE A 109 -12.66 -11.01 -30.40
N ALA A 110 -11.72 -10.68 -31.28
CA ALA A 110 -12.03 -10.02 -32.54
C ALA A 110 -12.92 -10.90 -33.43
N ASP A 111 -12.61 -12.20 -33.57
CA ASP A 111 -13.43 -13.17 -34.31
C ASP A 111 -14.85 -13.24 -33.74
N VAL A 112 -14.99 -13.48 -32.43
CA VAL A 112 -16.29 -13.54 -31.75
C VAL A 112 -17.09 -12.27 -31.95
N ASN A 113 -16.47 -11.10 -31.85
CA ASN A 113 -17.12 -9.81 -32.11
C ASN A 113 -17.61 -9.67 -33.55
N THR A 114 -16.80 -10.10 -34.54
CA THR A 114 -17.23 -10.08 -35.95
C THR A 114 -18.40 -11.03 -36.18
N ARG A 115 -18.34 -12.25 -35.62
CA ARG A 115 -19.43 -13.24 -35.71
C ARG A 115 -20.71 -12.71 -35.07
N LEU A 116 -20.62 -12.12 -33.88
CA LEU A 116 -21.76 -11.51 -33.19
C LEU A 116 -22.41 -10.41 -34.05
N SER A 117 -21.60 -9.51 -34.60
CA SER A 117 -22.07 -8.44 -35.49
C SER A 117 -22.75 -8.99 -36.75
N LEU A 118 -22.17 -10.02 -37.37
CA LEU A 118 -22.77 -10.70 -38.51
C LEU A 118 -24.09 -11.38 -38.17
N THR A 119 -24.17 -12.08 -37.03
CA THR A 119 -25.40 -12.73 -36.57
C THR A 119 -26.48 -11.69 -36.27
N MET A 120 -26.14 -10.59 -35.58
CA MET A 120 -27.07 -9.48 -35.35
C MET A 120 -27.59 -8.88 -36.65
N ARG A 121 -26.72 -8.67 -37.64
CA ARG A 121 -27.11 -8.18 -38.97
C ARG A 121 -27.96 -9.18 -39.75
N ALA A 122 -27.63 -10.47 -39.68
CA ALA A 122 -28.41 -11.53 -40.32
C ALA A 122 -29.80 -11.66 -39.69
N MET A 123 -29.91 -11.57 -38.36
CA MET A 123 -31.22 -11.53 -37.68
C MET A 123 -32.02 -10.29 -38.07
N ALA A 124 -31.39 -9.11 -38.16
CA ALA A 124 -32.06 -7.90 -38.64
C ALA A 124 -32.53 -8.02 -40.10
N ASN A 125 -31.75 -8.68 -40.96
CA ASN A 125 -32.09 -8.89 -42.37
C ASN A 125 -33.08 -10.04 -42.60
N GLN A 126 -33.14 -11.05 -41.73
CA GLN A 126 -34.18 -12.09 -41.75
C GLN A 126 -35.57 -11.51 -41.51
N VAL A 127 -35.67 -10.38 -40.80
CA VAL A 127 -36.94 -9.62 -40.66
C VAL A 127 -37.40 -9.01 -42.00
N LEU A 128 -36.55 -8.94 -43.04
CA LEU A 128 -36.86 -8.30 -44.33
C LEU A 128 -37.12 -9.27 -45.51
N VAL A 129 -36.65 -10.53 -45.48
CA VAL A 129 -36.62 -11.41 -46.69
C VAL A 129 -37.66 -12.56 -46.67
N GLY A 130 -38.43 -12.74 -45.61
CA GLY A 130 -39.55 -13.69 -45.58
C GLY A 130 -40.87 -12.94 -45.53
N GLY A 131 -41.71 -13.08 -46.56
CA GLY A 131 -43.02 -12.45 -46.62
C GLY A 131 -43.82 -12.61 -45.32
N ALA A 132 -44.15 -11.46 -44.72
CA ALA A 132 -45.17 -11.25 -43.70
C ALA A 132 -45.16 -12.19 -42.46
N VAL A 133 -44.28 -11.91 -41.49
CA VAL A 133 -44.71 -11.71 -40.10
C VAL A 133 -43.94 -10.52 -39.55
N PRO A 134 -44.59 -9.41 -39.15
CA PRO A 134 -43.89 -8.34 -38.47
C PRO A 134 -43.44 -8.88 -37.12
N VAL A 135 -42.13 -9.14 -36.96
CA VAL A 135 -41.52 -9.18 -35.64
C VAL A 135 -41.61 -7.75 -35.11
N THR A 136 -42.75 -7.45 -34.52
CA THR A 136 -42.87 -6.36 -33.57
C THR A 136 -41.70 -6.54 -32.61
N LYS A 137 -40.81 -5.55 -32.51
CA LYS A 137 -40.04 -5.38 -31.27
C LYS A 137 -41.10 -5.40 -30.19
N VAL A 138 -41.23 -6.51 -29.48
CA VAL A 138 -42.21 -6.67 -28.42
C VAL A 138 -41.86 -5.56 -27.45
N LYS A 139 -42.67 -4.50 -27.43
CA LYS A 139 -42.58 -3.49 -26.39
C LYS A 139 -42.86 -4.27 -25.12
N VAL A 140 -41.81 -4.56 -24.36
CA VAL A 140 -41.96 -5.17 -23.04
C VAL A 140 -42.88 -4.22 -22.27
N PRO A 141 -44.05 -4.69 -21.82
CA PRO A 141 -44.97 -3.84 -21.09
C PRO A 141 -44.25 -3.30 -19.85
N GLU A 142 -44.38 -1.99 -19.62
CA GLU A 142 -43.79 -1.37 -18.44
C GLU A 142 -44.42 -1.97 -17.17
N PRO A 143 -43.61 -2.23 -16.12
CA PRO A 143 -44.11 -2.72 -14.85
C PRO A 143 -45.14 -1.76 -14.24
N LYS A 144 -46.11 -2.33 -13.53
CA LYS A 144 -47.09 -1.53 -12.78
C LYS A 144 -46.41 -0.78 -11.63
N LEU A 145 -46.91 0.42 -11.35
CA LEU A 145 -46.41 1.25 -10.25
C LEU A 145 -46.88 0.71 -8.89
N LEU A 146 -46.01 0.82 -7.87
CA LEU A 146 -46.38 0.55 -6.48
C LEU A 146 -46.70 1.87 -5.78
N TYR A 147 -47.96 2.07 -5.42
CA TYR A 147 -48.48 3.32 -4.85
C TYR A 147 -48.31 3.45 -3.33
N GLY A 148 -47.65 2.48 -2.67
CA GLY A 148 -47.38 2.54 -1.21
C GLY A 148 -48.59 2.27 -0.30
N VAL A 149 -49.76 1.93 -0.87
CA VAL A 149 -50.88 1.37 -0.10
C VAL A 149 -50.44 0.01 0.47
N ARG A 150 -50.77 -0.26 1.75
CA ARG A 150 -50.45 -1.53 2.44
C ARG A 150 -51.28 -2.70 1.91
N ASP A 151 -51.04 -3.06 0.66
CA ASP A 151 -51.69 -4.15 -0.05
C ASP A 151 -50.64 -5.22 -0.41
N ALA A 152 -50.72 -6.35 0.27
CA ALA A 152 -49.87 -7.52 0.03
C ALA A 152 -49.94 -7.98 -1.43
N LYS A 153 -51.12 -7.93 -2.05
CA LYS A 153 -51.33 -8.38 -3.43
C LYS A 153 -50.69 -7.41 -4.42
N ALA A 154 -50.80 -6.11 -4.19
CA ALA A 154 -50.13 -5.11 -5.03
C ALA A 154 -48.60 -5.25 -4.96
N LEU A 155 -48.05 -5.49 -3.76
CA LEU A 155 -46.61 -5.68 -3.56
C LEU A 155 -46.08 -6.98 -4.21
N GLU A 156 -46.82 -8.08 -4.10
CA GLU A 156 -46.46 -9.35 -4.74
C GLU A 156 -46.50 -9.24 -6.27
N ASN A 157 -47.56 -8.63 -6.82
CA ASN A 157 -47.67 -8.39 -8.26
C ASN A 157 -46.54 -7.48 -8.77
N PHE A 158 -46.23 -6.39 -8.04
CA PHE A 158 -45.11 -5.50 -8.37
C PHE A 158 -43.78 -6.24 -8.42
N THR A 159 -43.50 -7.05 -7.40
CA THR A 159 -42.28 -7.84 -7.31
C THR A 159 -42.18 -8.83 -8.46
N PHE A 160 -43.27 -9.52 -8.76
CA PHE A 160 -43.34 -10.49 -9.85
C PHE A 160 -43.17 -9.83 -11.22
N ASP A 161 -43.89 -8.72 -11.48
CA ASP A 161 -43.83 -7.98 -12.75
C ASP A 161 -42.41 -7.48 -13.03
N LEU A 162 -41.71 -6.97 -12.02
CA LEU A 162 -40.31 -6.54 -12.14
C LEU A 162 -39.36 -7.71 -12.39
N GLU A 163 -39.56 -8.87 -11.75
CA GLU A 163 -38.74 -10.06 -12.02
C GLU A 163 -38.90 -10.57 -13.46
N GLN A 164 -40.11 -10.50 -14.02
CA GLN A 164 -40.34 -10.81 -15.43
C GLN A 164 -39.72 -9.75 -16.34
N TYR A 165 -39.80 -8.47 -15.95
CA TYR A 165 -39.20 -7.38 -16.69
C TYR A 165 -37.68 -7.53 -16.76
N PHE A 166 -36.99 -7.76 -15.64
CA PHE A 166 -35.53 -7.97 -15.61
C PHE A 166 -35.10 -9.13 -16.51
N LYS A 167 -35.88 -10.22 -16.58
CA LYS A 167 -35.64 -11.34 -17.48
C LYS A 167 -35.83 -10.94 -18.95
N ALA A 168 -36.89 -10.19 -19.26
CA ALA A 168 -37.18 -9.73 -20.61
C ALA A 168 -36.17 -8.69 -21.12
N THR A 169 -35.62 -7.86 -20.22
CA THR A 169 -34.63 -6.82 -20.55
C THR A 169 -33.18 -7.25 -20.35
N ASN A 170 -32.94 -8.50 -19.96
CA ASN A 170 -31.62 -9.04 -19.62
C ASN A 170 -30.84 -8.15 -18.63
N THR A 171 -31.53 -7.65 -17.60
CA THR A 171 -30.92 -6.81 -16.56
C THR A 171 -30.20 -7.68 -15.54
N VAL A 172 -28.87 -7.74 -15.65
CA VAL A 172 -28.04 -8.70 -14.90
C VAL A 172 -27.53 -8.13 -13.57
N THR A 173 -27.19 -6.85 -13.50
CA THR A 173 -26.57 -6.25 -12.29
C THR A 173 -27.61 -5.95 -11.21
N GLU A 174 -27.26 -6.24 -9.95
CA GLU A 174 -28.17 -6.06 -8.81
C GLU A 174 -28.47 -4.58 -8.55
N GLU A 175 -27.48 -3.71 -8.76
CA GLU A 175 -27.61 -2.26 -8.61
C GLU A 175 -28.59 -1.70 -9.65
N ALA A 176 -28.57 -2.22 -10.88
CA ALA A 176 -29.51 -1.81 -11.92
C ALA A 176 -30.93 -2.32 -11.62
N LYS A 177 -31.09 -3.51 -11.05
CA LYS A 177 -32.40 -4.02 -10.59
C LYS A 177 -32.98 -3.15 -9.49
N VAL A 178 -32.19 -2.79 -8.48
CA VAL A 178 -32.61 -1.87 -7.39
C VAL A 178 -32.97 -0.49 -7.94
N THR A 179 -32.13 0.07 -8.80
CA THR A 179 -32.38 1.38 -9.42
C THR A 179 -33.68 1.36 -10.22
N LEU A 180 -33.87 0.34 -11.06
CA LEU A 180 -35.05 0.23 -11.91
C LEU A 180 -36.32 -0.01 -11.08
N ALA A 181 -36.30 -0.92 -10.11
CA ALA A 181 -37.44 -1.16 -9.22
C ALA A 181 -37.86 0.11 -8.47
N THR A 182 -36.88 0.86 -7.94
CA THR A 182 -37.15 2.08 -7.17
C THR A 182 -37.65 3.22 -8.04
N MET A 183 -37.38 3.22 -9.35
CA MET A 183 -37.99 4.14 -10.31
C MET A 183 -39.51 3.97 -10.38
N TYR A 184 -40.01 2.73 -10.30
CA TYR A 184 -41.44 2.39 -10.36
C TYR A 184 -42.19 2.47 -9.01
N LEU A 185 -41.55 2.99 -7.96
CA LEU A 185 -42.24 3.36 -6.72
C LEU A 185 -42.97 4.70 -6.90
N CYS A 186 -44.17 4.81 -6.34
CA CYS A 186 -45.00 6.01 -6.36
C CYS A 186 -45.47 6.40 -4.95
N GLU A 187 -45.90 7.66 -4.81
CA GLU A 187 -46.52 8.21 -3.59
C GLU A 187 -45.73 7.86 -2.32
N ASP A 188 -46.38 7.20 -1.36
CA ASP A 188 -45.79 6.86 -0.06
C ASP A 188 -44.59 5.90 -0.19
N ALA A 189 -44.60 5.01 -1.19
CA ALA A 189 -43.46 4.15 -1.46
C ALA A 189 -42.25 4.93 -1.98
N LYS A 190 -42.48 5.97 -2.79
CA LYS A 190 -41.41 6.85 -3.26
C LYS A 190 -40.85 7.73 -2.15
N LEU A 191 -41.71 8.21 -1.25
CA LEU A 191 -41.28 8.98 -0.07
C LEU A 191 -40.45 8.14 0.89
N TRP A 192 -40.88 6.90 1.17
CA TRP A 192 -40.10 5.95 1.95
C TRP A 192 -38.72 5.69 1.33
N TRP A 193 -38.66 5.43 0.02
CA TRP A 193 -37.39 5.21 -0.68
C TRP A 193 -36.46 6.42 -0.58
N ARG A 194 -36.98 7.66 -0.70
CA ARG A 194 -36.16 8.88 -0.53
C ARG A 194 -35.53 8.96 0.86
N SER A 195 -36.26 8.56 1.91
CA SER A 195 -35.70 8.51 3.27
C SER A 195 -34.57 7.48 3.36
N ARG A 196 -34.78 6.26 2.83
CA ARG A 196 -33.76 5.20 2.84
C ARG A 196 -32.54 5.53 1.99
N TYR A 197 -32.74 6.21 0.86
CA TYR A 197 -31.66 6.63 -0.02
C TYR A 197 -30.69 7.59 0.68
N MET A 198 -31.20 8.50 1.52
CA MET A 198 -30.33 9.38 2.33
C MET A 198 -29.47 8.59 3.32
N ASP A 199 -30.05 7.60 4.01
CA ASP A 199 -29.30 6.73 4.92
C ASP A 199 -28.21 5.91 4.20
N ILE A 200 -28.47 5.48 2.96
CA ILE A 200 -27.50 4.77 2.12
C ILE A 200 -26.35 5.71 1.70
N GLN A 201 -26.66 6.95 1.32
CA GLN A 201 -25.65 7.95 0.96
C GLN A 201 -24.75 8.31 2.17
N GLU A 202 -25.32 8.31 3.37
CA GLU A 202 -24.59 8.55 4.61
C GLU A 202 -23.91 7.28 5.16
N GLY A 203 -23.96 6.16 4.42
CA GLY A 203 -23.30 4.90 4.77
C GLY A 203 -23.89 4.18 5.98
N ARG A 204 -25.08 4.57 6.45
CA ARG A 204 -25.75 3.99 7.62
C ARG A 204 -26.49 2.69 7.31
N TYR A 205 -26.83 2.46 6.04
CA TYR A 205 -27.66 1.35 5.62
C TYR A 205 -27.32 0.92 4.19
N THR A 206 -27.61 -0.33 3.82
CA THR A 206 -27.26 -0.89 2.50
C THR A 206 -28.45 -1.64 1.89
N ILE A 207 -28.96 -1.15 0.77
CA ILE A 207 -29.96 -1.81 -0.09
C ILE A 207 -29.38 -1.85 -1.51
N ASP A 208 -28.43 -2.73 -1.73
CA ASP A 208 -27.67 -2.88 -2.98
C ASP A 208 -28.13 -4.08 -3.83
N THR A 209 -28.93 -4.97 -3.26
CA THR A 209 -29.44 -6.17 -3.92
C THR A 209 -30.97 -6.19 -4.00
N TRP A 210 -31.48 -6.85 -5.05
CA TRP A 210 -32.92 -7.01 -5.25
C TRP A 210 -33.58 -7.74 -4.08
N ASP A 211 -32.92 -8.75 -3.52
CA ASP A 211 -33.46 -9.52 -2.40
C ASP A 211 -33.57 -8.71 -1.10
N VAL A 212 -32.61 -7.82 -0.82
CA VAL A 212 -32.69 -6.91 0.32
C VAL A 212 -33.82 -5.90 0.13
N LEU A 213 -33.95 -5.34 -1.08
CA LEU A 213 -35.05 -4.43 -1.41
C LEU A 213 -36.43 -5.11 -1.23
N LYS A 214 -36.60 -6.37 -1.68
CA LYS A 214 -37.84 -7.13 -1.48
C LYS A 214 -38.20 -7.30 -0.01
N LYS A 215 -37.21 -7.59 0.86
CA LYS A 215 -37.42 -7.75 2.31
C LYS A 215 -37.87 -6.44 2.95
N GLU A 216 -37.20 -5.34 2.60
CA GLU A 216 -37.54 -4.00 3.12
C GLU A 216 -38.92 -3.53 2.66
N LEU A 217 -39.25 -3.73 1.38
CA LEU A 217 -40.59 -3.41 0.85
C LEU A 217 -41.68 -4.23 1.54
N ARG A 218 -41.43 -5.53 1.82
CA ARG A 218 -42.34 -6.36 2.61
C ARG A 218 -42.47 -5.83 4.04
N SER A 219 -41.37 -5.52 4.72
CA SER A 219 -41.45 -4.99 6.08
C SER A 219 -42.25 -3.69 6.16
N GLN A 220 -42.14 -2.83 5.14
CA GLN A 220 -42.78 -1.52 5.14
C GLN A 220 -44.25 -1.55 4.70
N PHE A 221 -44.56 -2.30 3.64
CA PHE A 221 -45.85 -2.23 2.95
C PHE A 221 -46.72 -3.47 3.14
N PHE A 222 -46.21 -4.53 3.77
CA PHE A 222 -47.05 -5.66 4.14
C PHE A 222 -47.85 -5.32 5.42
N PRO A 223 -49.17 -5.54 5.44
CA PRO A 223 -49.95 -5.36 6.67
C PRO A 223 -49.61 -6.48 7.66
N GLU A 224 -49.06 -6.13 8.81
CA GLU A 224 -48.66 -7.03 9.90
C GLU A 224 -49.87 -7.74 10.57
N ASN A 225 -51.11 -7.48 10.13
CA ASN A 225 -52.33 -7.74 10.90
C ASN A 225 -53.32 -8.75 10.29
N VAL A 226 -52.89 -9.73 9.49
CA VAL A 226 -53.81 -10.83 9.12
C VAL A 226 -54.10 -11.76 10.31
N GLU A 227 -53.18 -11.88 11.28
CA GLU A 227 -53.42 -12.66 12.50
C GLU A 227 -54.31 -11.94 13.55
N ILE A 228 -54.27 -10.61 13.62
CA ILE A 228 -55.05 -9.85 14.62
C ILE A 228 -56.54 -9.79 14.26
N LEU A 229 -56.89 -9.78 12.96
CA LEU A 229 -58.27 -9.79 12.50
C LEU A 229 -58.92 -11.19 12.58
N ALA A 230 -58.15 -12.27 12.40
CA ALA A 230 -58.65 -13.64 12.54
C ALA A 230 -59.07 -13.99 13.99
N ARG A 231 -58.41 -13.42 15.00
CA ARG A 231 -58.78 -13.62 16.42
C ARG A 231 -60.00 -12.80 16.88
N ARG A 232 -60.35 -11.72 16.18
CA ARG A 232 -61.53 -10.89 16.54
C ARG A 232 -62.84 -11.34 15.89
N ASN A 233 -62.77 -12.13 14.81
CA ASN A 233 -63.97 -12.59 14.08
C ASN A 233 -64.45 -14.00 14.47
N CYS A 234 -63.95 -14.59 15.56
CA CYS A 234 -64.47 -15.85 16.15
C CYS A 234 -65.27 -15.63 17.45
N VAL A 235 -65.69 -14.41 17.75
CA VAL A 235 -66.71 -14.16 18.78
C VAL A 235 -67.79 -13.28 18.19
N ILE A 236 -68.85 -13.91 17.67
CA ILE A 236 -70.29 -13.68 17.91
C ILE A 236 -71.02 -14.86 17.28
#